data_AF-A0A222PBP7-F1
#
_entry.id   AF-A0A222PBP7-F1
#
_cell.length_a   1.000
_cell.length_b   1.000
_cell.length_c   1.000
_cell.angle_alpha   90.00
_cell.angle_beta   90.00
_cell.angle_gamma   90.00
#
_symmetry.space_group_name_H-M   'P 1'
#
loop_
_entity.id
_entity.type
_entity.pdbx_description
1 polymer ?
#
loop_
_entity_poly.entity_id
_entity_poly.type
_entity_poly.pdbx_seq_one_letter_code
_entity_poly.pdbx_strand_id
1 'polypeptide(L)'
;MSIFLKELSKTYSEDIMILVCDGAAWHKSKNLEISGNIIITHIPPYTPEMNPIEQIWKQIRQMGFGNKIFRILKAVVDRLCDTINLLTDELVKSITLREWIYSVV
;
A
#
# COMPACT_ATOMS: atom_id res chain seq x y z
N MET A 1 -5.97 -9.99 6.00
CA MET A 1 -6.16 -8.59 6.39
C MET A 1 -6.18 -8.42 7.91
N SER A 2 -6.99 -9.17 8.67
CA SER A 2 -7.05 -9.04 10.14
C SER A 2 -5.68 -9.17 10.85
N ILE A 3 -4.85 -10.15 10.46
CA ILE A 3 -3.48 -10.29 11.00
C ILE A 3 -2.64 -9.02 10.75
N PHE A 4 -2.71 -8.47 9.53
CA PHE A 4 -2.00 -7.24 9.18
C PHE A 4 -2.48 -6.05 10.01
N LEU A 5 -3.80 -5.85 10.14
CA LEU A 5 -4.36 -4.76 10.95
C LEU A 5 -3.97 -4.87 12.42
N LYS A 6 -3.93 -6.09 12.96
CA LYS A 6 -3.50 -6.35 14.33
C LYS A 6 -2.03 -5.98 14.56
N GLU A 7 -1.13 -6.43 13.68
CA GLU A 7 0.29 -6.09 13.78
C GLU A 7 0.54 -4.60 13.53
N LEU A 8 -0.18 -3.99 12.60
CA LEU A 8 -0.10 -2.56 12.31
C LEU A 8 -0.52 -1.72 13.54
N SER A 9 -1.67 -2.05 14.12
CA SER A 9 -2.18 -1.44 15.35
C SER A 9 -1.19 -1.57 16.52
N LYS A 10 -0.59 -2.75 16.69
CA LYS A 10 0.41 -3.00 17.74
C LYS A 10 1.69 -2.20 17.52
N THR A 11 2.12 -2.05 16.27
CA THR A 11 3.36 -1.32 15.91
C THR A 11 3.21 0.17 16.17
N TYR A 12 2.02 0.73 15.92
CA TYR A 12 1.71 2.15 16.08
C TYR A 12 0.60 2.33 17.12
N SER A 13 0.81 1.88 18.36
CA SER A 13 -0.23 1.86 19.39
C SER A 13 -0.71 3.24 19.83
N GLU A 14 0.16 4.24 19.73
CA GLU A 14 -0.11 5.61 20.17
C GLU A 14 -0.69 6.50 19.05
N ASP A 15 -0.71 6.01 17.80
CA ASP A 15 -1.16 6.76 16.64
C ASP A 15 -2.57 6.35 16.21
N ILE A 16 -3.32 7.33 15.69
CA ILE A 16 -4.55 7.07 14.92
C ILE A 16 -4.17 6.92 13.45
N MET A 17 -4.46 5.76 12.88
CA MET A 17 -4.13 5.44 11.50
C MET A 17 -5.35 5.52 10.60
N ILE A 18 -5.25 6.30 9.52
CA ILE A 18 -6.25 6.31 8.45
C ILE A 18 -5.75 5.39 7.33
N LEU A 19 -6.42 4.26 7.16
CA LEU A 19 -6.12 3.29 6.11
C LEU A 19 -7.06 3.50 4.91
N VAL A 20 -6.52 3.97 3.80
CA VAL A 20 -7.27 4.18 2.55
C VAL A 20 -7.20 2.91 1.71
N CYS A 21 -8.34 2.26 1.49
CA CYS A 21 -8.46 0.98 0.79
C CYS A 21 -9.26 1.11 -0.52
N ASP A 22 -8.97 0.23 -1.48
CA ASP A 22 -9.84 0.05 -2.64
C ASP A 22 -11.14 -0.72 -2.29
N GLY A 23 -11.93 -0.99 -3.32
CA GLY A 23 -13.21 -1.68 -3.20
C GLY A 23 -13.15 -3.20 -3.03
N ALA A 24 -11.98 -3.83 -2.85
CA ALA A 24 -11.87 -5.28 -2.76
C ALA A 24 -12.72 -5.87 -1.62
N ALA A 25 -13.37 -7.02 -1.87
CA ALA A 25 -14.35 -7.60 -0.93
C ALA A 25 -13.76 -7.87 0.47
N TRP A 26 -12.48 -8.26 0.55
CA TRP A 26 -11.81 -8.49 1.82
C TRP A 26 -11.49 -7.22 2.62
N HIS A 27 -11.55 -6.02 2.01
CA HIS A 27 -11.44 -4.74 2.72
C HIS A 27 -12.76 -4.34 3.39
N LYS A 28 -13.88 -4.94 2.95
CA LYS A 28 -15.25 -4.66 3.43
C LYS A 28 -15.88 -5.83 4.18
N SER A 29 -15.08 -6.85 4.48
CA SER A 29 -15.57 -8.05 5.17
C SER A 29 -16.09 -7.70 6.55
N LYS A 30 -17.29 -8.18 6.90
CA LYS A 30 -17.86 -8.03 8.25
C LYS A 30 -17.06 -8.80 9.32
N ASN A 31 -16.24 -9.77 8.90
CA ASN A 31 -15.39 -10.55 9.78
C ASN A 31 -13.99 -9.92 9.96
N LEU A 32 -13.81 -8.67 9.51
CA LEU A 32 -12.56 -7.96 9.67
C LEU A 32 -12.44 -7.45 11.11
N GLU A 33 -11.44 -7.94 11.83
CA GLU A 33 -11.10 -7.43 13.16
C GLU A 33 -10.31 -6.13 12.99
N ILE A 34 -10.97 -5.00 13.20
CA ILE A 34 -10.35 -3.67 13.12
C ILE A 34 -10.03 -3.22 14.54
N SER A 35 -8.75 -2.95 14.81
CA SER A 35 -8.31 -2.37 16.07
C SER A 35 -8.83 -0.95 16.26
N GLY A 36 -9.05 -0.52 17.51
CA GLY A 36 -9.67 0.77 17.82
C GLY A 36 -8.91 2.01 17.31
N ASN A 37 -7.61 1.90 17.02
CA ASN A 37 -6.80 3.00 16.50
C ASN A 37 -6.68 3.04 14.96
N ILE A 38 -7.42 2.19 14.24
CA ILE A 38 -7.42 2.15 12.76
C ILE A 38 -8.80 2.56 12.24
N ILE A 39 -8.81 3.59 11.38
CA ILE A 39 -9.98 4.04 10.63
C ILE A 39 -9.79 3.64 9.18
N ILE A 40 -10.65 2.76 8.67
CA ILE A 40 -10.62 2.38 7.24
C ILE A 40 -11.56 3.29 6.46
N THR A 41 -11.05 3.90 5.41
CA THR A 41 -11.83 4.65 4.41
C THR A 41 -11.62 4.04 3.03
N HIS A 42 -12.56 4.27 2.12
CA HIS A 42 -12.54 3.68 0.79
C HIS A 42 -12.51 4.74 -0.30
N ILE A 43 -11.69 4.50 -1.32
CA ILE A 43 -11.76 5.27 -2.57
C ILE A 43 -13.01 4.86 -3.37
N PRO A 44 -13.50 5.74 -4.28
CA PRO A 44 -14.57 5.40 -5.20
C PRO A 44 -14.25 4.14 -6.04
N PRO A 45 -15.27 3.41 -6.51
CA PRO A 45 -15.05 2.29 -7.43
C PRO A 45 -14.35 2.75 -8.71
N TYR A 46 -13.47 1.90 -9.25
CA TYR A 46 -12.81 2.08 -10.54
C TYR A 46 -11.91 3.33 -10.66
N THR A 47 -11.34 3.82 -9.56
CA THR A 47 -10.41 4.97 -9.54
C THR A 47 -8.98 4.58 -9.12
N PRO A 48 -8.26 3.75 -9.91
CA PRO A 48 -6.90 3.33 -9.57
C PRO A 48 -5.91 4.51 -9.45
N GLU A 49 -6.19 5.63 -10.12
CA GLU A 49 -5.43 6.88 -10.01
C GLU A 49 -5.49 7.51 -8.62
N MET A 50 -6.53 7.21 -7.83
CA MET A 50 -6.67 7.64 -6.45
C MET A 50 -5.98 6.69 -5.46
N ASN A 51 -5.47 5.55 -5.91
CA ASN A 51 -4.78 4.57 -5.07
C ASN A 51 -3.25 4.71 -5.20
N PRO A 52 -2.55 5.30 -4.21
CA PRO A 52 -1.10 5.54 -4.29
C PRO A 52 -0.28 4.27 -4.53
N ILE A 53 -0.76 3.11 -4.04
CA ILE A 53 -0.04 1.84 -4.19
C ILE A 53 0.15 1.43 -5.65
N GLU A 54 -0.75 1.84 -6.55
CA GLU A 54 -0.63 1.54 -7.98
C GLU A 54 0.60 2.24 -8.61
N GLN A 55 0.94 3.43 -8.11
CA GLN A 55 2.13 4.17 -8.54
C GLN A 55 3.40 3.52 -8.00
N ILE A 56 3.37 3.08 -6.74
CA ILE A 56 4.46 2.30 -6.15
C ILE A 56 4.69 1.01 -6.94
N TRP A 57 3.63 0.28 -7.29
CA TRP A 57 3.74 -0.93 -8.07
C TRP A 57 4.30 -0.70 -9.47
N LYS A 58 3.89 0.40 -10.13
CA LYS A 58 4.45 0.80 -11.42
C LYS A 58 5.96 1.05 -11.31
N GLN A 59 6.39 1.76 -10.27
CA GLN A 59 7.80 2.05 -10.01
C GLN A 59 8.62 0.79 -9.72
N ILE A 60 8.11 -0.10 -8.85
CA ILE A 60 8.75 -1.39 -8.54
C ILE A 60 8.92 -2.24 -9.80
N ARG A 61 7.90 -2.29 -10.67
CA ARG A 61 7.97 -3.04 -11.94
C ARG A 61 9.10 -2.52 -12.83
N GLN A 62 9.23 -1.19 -12.95
CA GLN A 62 10.27 -0.55 -13.76
C GLN A 62 11.68 -0.78 -13.19
N MET A 63 11.85 -0.69 -11.86
CA MET A 63 13.16 -0.81 -11.22
C MET A 63 13.65 -2.26 -11.08
N GLY A 64 12.77 -3.18 -10.70
CA GLY A 64 13.16 -4.51 -10.23
C GLY A 64 12.86 -5.66 -11.20
N PHE A 65 11.79 -5.54 -11.98
CA PHE A 65 11.09 -6.69 -12.58
C PHE A 65 10.98 -6.68 -14.12
N GLY A 66 11.45 -5.62 -14.80
CA GLY A 66 11.39 -5.56 -16.26
C GLY A 66 12.05 -6.75 -16.96
N ASN A 67 11.26 -7.53 -17.72
CA ASN A 67 11.69 -8.68 -18.53
C ASN A 67 12.53 -9.74 -17.79
N LYS A 68 12.30 -9.92 -16.47
CA LYS A 68 13.00 -10.96 -15.69
C LYS A 68 12.12 -12.19 -15.49
N ILE A 69 12.75 -13.36 -15.60
CA ILE A 69 12.15 -14.66 -15.30
C ILE A 69 12.74 -15.15 -13.98
N PHE A 70 11.88 -15.62 -13.08
CA PHE A 70 12.27 -16.15 -11.77
C PHE A 70 11.94 -17.65 -11.71
N ARG A 71 12.90 -18.47 -11.29
CA ARG A 71 12.74 -19.93 -11.25
C ARG A 71 11.88 -20.39 -10.06
N ILE A 72 11.90 -19.66 -8.95
CA ILE A 72 11.21 -20.01 -7.71
C ILE A 72 10.61 -18.76 -7.05
N LEU A 73 9.56 -18.95 -6.25
CA LEU A 73 8.89 -17.86 -5.54
C LEU A 73 9.84 -17.08 -4.62
N LYS A 74 10.78 -17.76 -3.95
CA LYS A 74 11.77 -17.09 -3.09
C LYS A 74 12.55 -16.00 -3.85
N ALA A 75 12.93 -16.26 -5.10
CA ALA A 75 13.66 -15.28 -5.91
C ALA A 75 12.80 -14.05 -6.28
N VAL A 76 11.48 -14.23 -6.40
CA VAL A 76 10.53 -13.12 -6.61
C VAL A 76 10.43 -12.27 -5.35
N VAL A 77 10.31 -12.92 -4.19
CA VAL A 77 10.22 -12.23 -2.87
C VAL A 77 11.51 -11.49 -2.57
N ASP A 78 12.67 -12.14 -2.71
CA ASP A 78 13.98 -11.52 -2.47
C ASP A 78 14.15 -10.29 -3.39
N ARG A 79 13.82 -10.42 -4.69
CA ARG A 79 13.85 -9.28 -5.62
C ARG A 79 12.90 -8.16 -5.22
N LEU A 80 11.70 -8.49 -4.73
CA LEU A 80 10.72 -7.50 -4.30
C LEU A 80 11.26 -6.71 -3.10
N CYS A 81 11.79 -7.40 -2.09
CA CYS A 81 12.41 -6.78 -0.92
C CYS A 81 13.58 -5.88 -1.32
N ASP A 82 14.50 -6.37 -2.15
CA ASP A 82 15.62 -5.57 -2.66
C ASP A 82 15.13 -4.29 -3.35
N THR A 83 14.07 -4.40 -4.16
CA THR A 83 13.55 -3.26 -4.94
C THR A 83 12.81 -2.26 -4.06
N ILE A 84 12.02 -2.72 -3.09
CA ILE A 84 11.29 -1.84 -2.15
C ILE A 84 12.29 -1.04 -1.30
N ASN A 85 13.39 -1.67 -0.86
CA ASN A 85 14.42 -1.00 -0.06
C ASN A 85 15.18 0.11 -0.82
N LEU A 86 15.03 0.19 -2.14
CA LEU A 86 15.59 1.29 -2.95
C LEU A 86 14.64 2.50 -3.06
N LEU A 87 13.38 2.37 -2.61
CA LEU A 87 12.44 3.49 -2.62
C LEU A 87 12.79 4.47 -1.50
N THR A 88 13.14 5.69 -1.86
CA THR A 88 13.36 6.78 -0.90
C THR A 88 12.06 7.51 -0.60
N ASP A 89 11.99 8.17 0.56
CA ASP A 89 10.83 9.00 0.92
C ASP A 89 10.54 10.09 -0.13
N GLU A 90 11.59 10.70 -0.69
CA GLU A 90 11.47 11.69 -1.77
C GLU A 90 10.86 11.08 -3.03
N LEU A 91 11.32 9.90 -3.44
CA LEU A 91 10.76 9.19 -4.59
C LEU A 91 9.29 8.83 -4.34
N VAL A 92 8.98 8.23 -3.19
CA VAL A 92 7.61 7.86 -2.81
C VAL A 92 6.70 9.08 -2.84
N LYS A 93 7.10 10.20 -2.23
CA LYS A 93 6.35 11.46 -2.28
C LYS A 93 6.15 11.92 -3.73
N SER A 94 7.22 11.97 -4.53
CA SER A 94 7.15 12.47 -5.91
C SER A 94 6.16 11.69 -6.80
N ILE A 95 6.02 10.37 -6.62
CA ILE A 95 5.17 9.54 -7.49
C ILE A 95 3.75 9.35 -6.95
N THR A 96 3.53 9.54 -5.65
CA THR A 96 2.22 9.35 -5.00
C THR A 96 1.46 10.65 -4.73
N LEU A 97 2.16 11.77 -4.61
CA LEU A 97 1.55 13.06 -4.34
C LEU A 97 0.77 13.55 -5.56
N ARG A 98 -0.42 14.11 -5.32
CA ARG A 98 -1.31 14.66 -6.34
C ARG A 98 -1.83 16.02 -5.87
N GLU A 99 -2.08 16.93 -6.79
CA GLU A 99 -2.57 18.28 -6.46
C GLU A 99 -3.87 18.25 -5.67
N TRP A 100 -4.78 17.32 -5.97
CA TRP A 100 -6.05 17.18 -5.26
C TRP A 100 -5.92 16.68 -3.82
N ILE A 101 -4.77 16.10 -3.43
CA ILE A 101 -4.48 15.77 -2.02
C ILE A 101 -4.13 17.05 -1.25
N TYR A 102 -3.46 18.01 -1.89
CA TYR A 102 -3.15 19.31 -1.29
C TYR A 102 -4.36 20.21 -1.12
N SER A 103 -5.32 20.21 -2.06
CA SER A 103 -6.46 21.13 -2.04
C SER A 103 -7.46 20.91 -0.90
N VAL A 104 -7.25 19.88 -0.06
CA VAL A 104 -8.08 19.54 1.10
C VAL A 104 -7.47 20.06 2.41
N VAL A 105 -6.24 20.60 2.37
CA VAL A 105 -5.53 21.25 3.48
C VAL A 105 -5.43 22.74 3.22
#